data_AF-A0A7S3ULQ7-F1
#
_entry.id   AF-A0A7S3ULQ7-F1
#
_cell.length_a   1.000
_cell.length_b   1.000
_cell.length_c   1.000
_cell.angle_alpha   90.00
_cell.angle_beta   90.00
_cell.angle_gamma   90.00
#
_symmetry.space_group_name_H-M   'P 1'
#
loop_
_entity.id
_entity.type
_entity.pdbx_description
1 polymer ?
#
loop_
_entity_poly.entity_id
_entity_poly.type
_entity_poly.pdbx_seq_one_letter_code
_entity_poly.pdbx_strand_id
1 'polypeptide(L)'
;SQVDVAIDGADAVDPGFNLVKGGGGAHLREKLVEAFAKQFVVIVDQTKVQEGLGPSFPLPVEIVPFGSEHIMRQVAQLPAFKDTGCRAQLRKGSASTGSKEDGPDVAVTDNGNYIVDLFFEKYIPDPGA
;
A
#
# COMPACT_ATOMS: atom_id res chain seq x y z
N SER A 1 5.35 3.68 25.16
CA SER A 1 6.62 4.29 24.72
C SER A 1 6.32 5.29 23.63
N GLN A 2 7.13 6.35 23.47
CA GLN A 2 6.95 7.38 22.44
C GLN A 2 8.21 7.43 21.59
N VAL A 3 8.05 7.46 20.26
CA VAL A 3 9.16 7.60 19.32
C VAL A 3 9.33 9.09 19.03
N ASP A 4 10.54 9.62 19.10
CA ASP A 4 10.76 11.04 18.79
C ASP A 4 10.70 11.27 17.27
N VAL A 5 11.39 10.43 16.50
CA VAL A 5 11.43 10.52 15.03
C VAL A 5 11.33 9.13 14.42
N ALA A 6 10.45 8.96 13.44
CA ALA A 6 10.44 7.84 12.51
C ALA A 6 10.92 8.33 11.14
N ILE A 7 11.80 7.56 10.49
CA ILE A 7 12.32 7.84 9.16
C ILE A 7 12.05 6.62 8.30
N ASP A 8 11.39 6.81 7.17
CA ASP A 8 11.09 5.73 6.24
C ASP A 8 10.98 6.24 4.78
N GLY A 9 10.87 5.31 3.83
CA GLY A 9 10.59 5.57 2.43
C GLY A 9 9.10 5.49 2.09
N ALA A 10 8.79 5.79 0.82
CA ALA A 10 7.47 5.61 0.24
C ALA A 10 7.58 5.13 -1.22
N ASP A 11 6.54 4.44 -1.69
CA ASP A 11 6.43 3.97 -3.07
C ASP A 11 5.87 5.06 -3.99
N ALA A 12 5.03 5.96 -3.46
CA ALA A 12 4.58 7.19 -4.11
C ALA A 12 4.20 8.26 -3.08
N VAL A 13 4.36 9.53 -3.45
CA VAL A 13 4.06 10.71 -2.64
C VAL A 13 3.34 11.74 -3.51
N ASP A 14 2.23 12.28 -3.04
CA ASP A 14 1.50 13.36 -3.72
C ASP A 14 1.83 14.76 -3.14
N PRO A 15 1.36 15.87 -3.75
CA PRO A 15 1.63 17.22 -3.24
C PRO A 15 0.99 17.53 -1.88
N GLY A 16 0.03 16.71 -1.45
CA GLY A 16 -0.60 16.78 -0.12
C GLY A 16 0.17 16.02 0.96
N PHE A 17 1.35 15.47 0.64
CA PHE A 17 2.14 14.57 1.50
C PHE A 17 1.42 13.27 1.86
N ASN A 18 0.42 12.85 1.07
CA ASN A 18 -0.14 11.51 1.19
C ASN A 18 0.80 10.51 0.54
N LEU A 19 0.85 9.31 1.10
CA LEU A 19 1.81 8.28 0.73
C LEU A 19 1.11 7.00 0.29
N VAL A 20 1.65 6.37 -0.75
CA VAL A 20 1.52 4.91 -0.91
C VAL A 20 2.80 4.27 -0.40
N LYS A 21 2.63 3.27 0.46
CA LYS A 21 3.68 2.41 1.05
C LYS A 21 3.24 0.95 0.94
N GLY A 22 4.16 0.03 1.23
CA GLY A 22 3.88 -1.41 1.26
C GLY A 22 4.39 -2.19 0.04
N GLY A 23 5.16 -1.56 -0.85
CA GLY A 23 5.93 -2.27 -1.87
C GLY A 23 6.89 -3.32 -1.28
N GLY A 24 7.41 -3.05 -0.08
CA GLY A 24 8.20 -3.98 0.73
C GLY A 24 7.39 -5.01 1.54
N GLY A 25 6.06 -4.86 1.63
CA GLY A 25 5.19 -5.76 2.38
C GLY A 25 5.23 -5.61 3.91
N ALA A 26 5.79 -4.52 4.42
CA ALA A 26 5.95 -4.25 5.87
C ALA A 26 5.01 -3.15 6.41
N HIS A 27 4.10 -2.64 5.58
CA HIS A 27 3.33 -1.41 5.81
C HIS A 27 2.48 -1.39 7.09
N LEU A 28 2.03 -2.55 7.60
CA LEU A 28 1.32 -2.58 8.89
C LEU A 28 2.24 -2.16 10.05
N ARG A 29 3.46 -2.68 10.10
CA ARG A 29 4.41 -2.36 11.18
C ARG A 29 4.99 -0.96 11.00
N GLU A 30 5.30 -0.58 9.76
CA GLU A 30 5.72 0.79 9.40
C GLU A 30 4.70 1.81 9.94
N LYS A 31 3.42 1.66 9.55
CA LYS A 31 2.33 2.56 9.99
C LYS A 31 2.21 2.63 11.51
N LEU A 32 2.36 1.50 12.21
CA LEU A 32 2.28 1.46 13.66
C LEU A 32 3.40 2.29 14.31
N VAL A 33 4.64 2.12 13.84
CA VAL A 33 5.80 2.87 14.35
C VAL A 33 5.67 4.36 14.02
N GLU A 34 5.29 4.69 12.79
CA GLU A 34 5.07 6.05 12.29
C GLU A 34 3.99 6.78 13.09
N ALA A 35 2.87 6.11 13.40
CA ALA A 35 1.78 6.67 14.19
C ALA A 35 2.17 6.97 15.65
N PHE A 36 3.20 6.31 16.19
CA PHE A 36 3.73 6.59 17.52
C PHE A 36 4.87 7.62 17.54
N ALA A 37 5.28 8.13 16.39
CA ALA A 37 6.34 9.12 16.27
C ALA A 37 5.82 10.56 16.46
N LYS A 38 6.58 11.41 17.15
CA LYS A 38 6.30 12.86 17.19
C LYS A 38 6.51 13.51 15.82
N GLN A 39 7.51 13.02 15.08
CA GLN A 39 7.83 13.46 13.75
C GLN A 39 8.05 12.26 12.84
N PHE A 40 7.36 12.23 11.71
CA PHE A 40 7.58 11.26 10.65
C PHE A 40 8.25 11.96 9.47
N VAL A 41 9.42 11.47 9.06
CA VAL A 41 10.21 12.00 7.95
C VAL A 41 10.24 10.96 6.83
N VAL A 42 9.76 11.35 5.65
CA VAL A 42 9.78 10.50 4.46
C VAL A 42 10.95 10.90 3.58
N ILE A 43 11.78 9.93 3.18
CA ILE A 43 12.88 10.12 2.24
C ILE A 43 12.58 9.37 0.96
N VAL A 44 12.47 10.10 -0.15
CA VAL A 44 12.24 9.53 -1.49
C VAL A 44 13.07 10.23 -2.55
N ASP A 45 13.33 9.53 -3.65
CA ASP A 45 13.86 10.14 -4.86
C ASP A 45 12.72 10.77 -5.71
N GLN A 46 13.10 11.60 -6.69
CA GLN A 46 12.14 12.36 -7.51
C GLN A 46 11.13 11.49 -8.25
N THR A 47 11.44 10.22 -8.54
CA THR A 47 10.54 9.30 -9.26
C THR A 47 9.32 8.91 -8.43
N LYS A 48 9.37 9.10 -7.11
CA LYS A 48 8.27 8.81 -6.18
C LYS A 48 7.32 9.98 -6.00
N VAL A 49 7.69 11.19 -6.44
CA VAL A 49 6.83 12.37 -6.38
C VAL A 49 5.88 12.35 -7.58
N GLN A 50 4.59 12.35 -7.31
CA GLN A 50 3.51 12.17 -8.30
C GLN A 50 2.50 13.30 -8.17
N GLU A 51 1.73 13.58 -9.23
CA GLU A 51 0.63 14.55 -9.15
C GLU A 51 -0.57 14.03 -8.33
N GLY A 52 -0.71 12.70 -8.25
CA GLY A 52 -1.71 12.00 -7.47
C GLY A 52 -1.38 10.52 -7.33
N LEU A 53 -2.08 9.82 -6.43
CA LEU A 53 -1.83 8.42 -6.11
C LEU A 53 -2.71 7.47 -6.94
N GLY A 54 -2.22 6.25 -7.19
CA GLY A 54 -2.99 5.15 -7.81
C GLY A 54 -2.41 4.61 -9.12
N PRO A 55 -2.26 5.40 -10.20
CA PRO A 55 -1.82 4.89 -11.49
C PRO A 55 -0.35 4.45 -11.55
N SER A 56 0.52 5.12 -10.82
CA SER A 56 1.99 4.90 -10.88
C SER A 56 2.46 3.71 -10.05
N PHE A 57 1.72 3.35 -9.00
CA PHE A 57 2.03 2.24 -8.10
C PHE A 57 0.74 1.69 -7.48
N PRO A 58 0.57 0.36 -7.39
CA PRO A 58 -0.64 -0.21 -6.77
C PRO A 58 -0.72 0.14 -5.28
N LEU A 59 -1.93 0.26 -4.75
CA LEU A 59 -2.17 0.43 -3.31
C LEU A 59 -2.19 -0.96 -2.62
N PRO A 60 -1.20 -1.28 -1.77
CA PRO A 60 -1.15 -2.55 -1.06
C PRO A 60 -2.11 -2.53 0.14
N VAL A 61 -2.89 -3.59 0.31
CA VAL A 61 -3.81 -3.80 1.42
C VAL A 61 -3.49 -5.13 2.09
N GLU A 62 -3.04 -5.09 3.35
CA GLU A 62 -2.80 -6.31 4.12
C GLU A 62 -4.14 -6.88 4.64
N ILE A 63 -4.39 -8.16 4.37
CA ILE A 63 -5.64 -8.84 4.71
C ILE A 63 -5.36 -10.19 5.37
N VAL A 64 -6.26 -10.63 6.24
CA VAL A 64 -6.17 -11.97 6.84
C VAL A 64 -6.30 -13.06 5.75
N PRO A 65 -5.62 -14.21 5.90
CA PRO A 65 -5.71 -15.29 4.92
C PRO A 65 -7.11 -15.89 4.78
N PHE A 66 -7.87 -15.94 5.88
CA PHE A 66 -9.20 -16.52 5.89
C PHE A 66 -10.18 -15.66 5.08
N GLY A 67 -10.77 -16.25 4.04
CA GLY A 67 -11.72 -15.55 3.17
C GLY A 67 -11.06 -14.50 2.26
N SER A 68 -9.75 -14.63 2.00
CA SER A 68 -8.96 -13.63 1.26
C SER A 68 -9.56 -13.22 -0.08
N GLU A 69 -10.08 -14.16 -0.87
CA GLU A 69 -10.73 -13.84 -2.14
C GLU A 69 -11.99 -12.99 -1.98
N HIS A 70 -12.78 -13.26 -0.94
CA HIS A 70 -13.98 -12.47 -0.66
C HIS A 70 -13.60 -11.06 -0.25
N ILE A 71 -12.62 -10.91 0.65
CA ILE A 71 -12.11 -9.62 1.09
C ILE A 71 -11.53 -8.83 -0.09
N MET A 72 -10.71 -9.47 -0.94
CA MET A 72 -10.16 -8.87 -2.15
C MET A 72 -11.25 -8.30 -3.06
N ARG A 73 -12.32 -9.06 -3.32
CA ARG A 73 -13.45 -8.60 -4.13
C ARG A 73 -14.20 -7.43 -3.49
N GLN A 74 -14.42 -7.47 -2.18
CA GLN A 74 -15.10 -6.40 -1.46
C GLN A 74 -14.30 -5.09 -1.47
N VAL A 75 -12.99 -5.18 -1.22
CA VAL A 75 -12.09 -4.00 -1.21
C VAL A 75 -12.04 -3.35 -2.60
N ALA A 76 -11.97 -4.15 -3.68
CA ALA A 76 -12.02 -3.62 -5.05
C ALA A 76 -13.33 -2.88 -5.38
N GLN A 77 -14.43 -3.21 -4.69
CA GLN A 77 -15.76 -2.69 -4.94
C GLN A 77 -16.15 -1.53 -4.01
N LEU A 78 -15.21 -1.03 -3.21
CA LEU A 78 -15.48 0.10 -2.32
C LEU A 78 -15.99 1.31 -3.13
N PRO A 79 -17.03 2.02 -2.65
CA PRO A 79 -17.60 3.17 -3.38
C PRO A 79 -16.58 4.24 -3.72
N ALA A 80 -15.55 4.43 -2.89
CA ALA A 80 -14.45 5.35 -3.10
C ALA A 80 -13.65 5.08 -4.40
N PHE A 81 -13.70 3.84 -4.92
CA PHE A 81 -12.94 3.39 -6.09
C PHE A 81 -13.81 3.20 -7.35
N LYS A 82 -15.07 3.57 -7.30
CA LYS A 82 -16.04 3.28 -8.38
C LYS A 82 -15.60 3.82 -9.75
N ASP A 83 -15.04 5.03 -9.78
CA ASP A 83 -14.73 5.74 -11.03
C ASP A 83 -13.23 5.72 -11.39
N THR A 84 -12.43 4.94 -10.66
CA THR A 84 -10.96 4.92 -10.76
C THR A 84 -10.40 3.76 -11.60
N GLY A 85 -11.25 2.85 -12.10
CA GLY A 85 -10.81 1.65 -12.82
C GLY A 85 -10.09 0.63 -11.92
N CYS A 86 -10.48 0.54 -10.64
CA CYS A 86 -9.80 -0.29 -9.66
C CYS A 86 -9.87 -1.79 -10.02
N ARG A 87 -8.72 -2.45 -10.08
CA ARG A 87 -8.59 -3.92 -10.15
C ARG A 87 -7.77 -4.41 -8.96
N ALA A 88 -8.20 -5.51 -8.35
CA ALA A 88 -7.48 -6.13 -7.25
C ALA A 88 -6.80 -7.43 -7.67
N GLN A 89 -5.63 -7.69 -7.08
CA GLN A 89 -4.90 -8.93 -7.25
C GLN A 89 -4.21 -9.33 -5.95
N LEU A 90 -4.23 -10.61 -5.59
CA LEU A 90 -3.34 -11.11 -4.52
C LEU A 90 -1.89 -11.01 -4.99
N ARG A 91 -1.03 -10.38 -4.19
CA ARG A 91 0.41 -10.33 -4.46
C ARG A 91 0.95 -11.75 -4.49
N LYS A 92 1.74 -12.07 -5.52
CA LYS A 92 2.38 -13.39 -5.65
C LYS A 92 3.88 -13.32 -5.43
N GLY A 93 4.41 -14.44 -4.94
CA GLY A 93 5.81 -14.65 -4.62
C GLY A 93 6.21 -13.92 -3.33
N SER A 94 7.35 -13.23 -3.34
CA SER A 94 7.81 -12.49 -2.17
C SER A 94 6.94 -11.26 -1.86
N ALA A 95 6.73 -10.98 -0.57
CA ALA A 95 5.99 -9.79 -0.14
C ALA A 95 6.71 -8.48 -0.50
N SER A 96 8.03 -8.52 -0.72
CA SER A 96 8.89 -7.36 -0.87
C SER A 96 9.23 -6.98 -2.32
N THR A 97 8.41 -7.41 -3.29
CA THR A 97 8.73 -7.28 -4.73
C THR A 97 8.16 -6.02 -5.39
N GLY A 98 7.44 -5.18 -4.64
CA GLY A 98 6.70 -4.07 -5.22
C GLY A 98 5.63 -4.54 -6.21
N SER A 99 5.00 -5.70 -5.94
CA SER A 99 3.98 -6.35 -6.77
C SER A 99 4.50 -7.04 -8.05
N LYS A 100 5.82 -7.19 -8.21
CA LYS A 100 6.38 -8.03 -9.29
C LYS A 100 6.20 -9.50 -8.92
N GLU A 101 5.55 -10.28 -9.79
CA GLU A 101 5.44 -11.71 -9.59
C GLU A 101 6.82 -12.37 -9.75
N ASP A 102 7.35 -12.96 -8.68
CA ASP A 102 8.59 -13.76 -8.67
C ASP A 102 8.35 -15.22 -8.22
N GLY A 103 7.09 -15.62 -8.07
CA GLY A 103 6.67 -16.97 -7.73
C GLY A 103 5.16 -17.17 -7.88
N PRO A 104 4.68 -18.42 -7.83
CA PRO A 104 3.25 -18.74 -7.99
C PRO A 104 2.44 -18.59 -6.70
N ASP A 105 3.10 -18.68 -5.54
CA ASP A 105 2.45 -18.69 -4.23
C ASP A 105 1.97 -17.29 -3.83
N VAL A 106 0.98 -17.19 -2.95
CA VAL A 106 0.52 -15.90 -2.42
C VAL A 106 1.56 -15.38 -1.43
N ALA A 107 1.91 -14.09 -1.53
CA ALA A 107 2.85 -13.45 -0.63
C ALA A 107 2.33 -13.42 0.81
N VAL A 108 3.22 -13.71 1.76
CA VAL A 108 2.93 -13.72 3.19
C VAL A 108 3.77 -12.63 3.88
N THR A 109 3.14 -11.75 4.63
CA THR A 109 3.82 -10.70 5.40
C THR A 109 4.47 -11.27 6.67
N ASP A 110 5.31 -10.48 7.33
CA ASP A 110 5.85 -10.82 8.66
C ASP A 110 4.76 -11.08 9.73
N ASN A 111 3.52 -10.63 9.48
CA ASN A 111 2.38 -10.84 10.37
C ASN A 111 1.56 -12.08 10.01
N GLY A 112 1.97 -12.86 9.00
CA GLY A 112 1.26 -14.05 8.53
C GLY A 112 0.02 -13.74 7.69
N ASN A 113 -0.12 -12.50 7.21
CA ASN A 113 -1.24 -12.05 6.39
C ASN A 113 -0.88 -12.07 4.90
N TYR A 114 -1.88 -11.88 4.05
CA TYR A 114 -1.70 -11.70 2.60
C TYR A 114 -1.75 -10.23 2.23
N ILE A 115 -1.28 -9.92 1.02
CA ILE A 115 -1.38 -8.59 0.43
C ILE A 115 -2.28 -8.65 -0.80
N VAL A 116 -3.25 -7.75 -0.85
CA VAL A 116 -4.01 -7.43 -2.06
C VAL A 116 -3.46 -6.12 -2.63
N ASP A 117 -2.98 -6.17 -3.85
CA ASP A 117 -2.57 -5.00 -4.62
C ASP A 117 -3.77 -4.46 -5.41
N LEU A 118 -4.15 -3.22 -5.15
CA LEU A 118 -5.18 -2.49 -5.90
C LEU A 118 -4.51 -1.61 -6.95
N PHE A 119 -4.81 -1.84 -8.23
CA PHE A 119 -4.29 -1.05 -9.33
C PHE A 119 -5.38 -0.13 -9.86
N PHE A 120 -5.02 1.09 -10.23
CA PHE A 120 -5.94 2.12 -10.65
C PHE A 120 -5.58 2.65 -12.03
N GLU A 121 -6.58 3.00 -12.84
CA GLU A 121 -6.39 3.69 -14.12
C GLU A 121 -6.41 5.21 -13.96
N LYS A 122 -7.03 5.72 -12.88
CA LYS A 122 -7.12 7.13 -12.55
C LYS A 122 -6.66 7.41 -11.12
N TYR A 123 -6.39 8.68 -10.81
CA TYR A 123 -6.02 9.09 -9.45
C TYR A 123 -7.10 8.79 -8.43
N ILE A 124 -6.66 8.43 -7.23
CA ILE A 124 -7.51 8.28 -6.04
C ILE A 124 -7.99 9.69 -5.65
N PRO A 125 -9.31 9.97 -5.61
CA PRO A 125 -9.81 11.34 -5.44
C PRO A 125 -9.53 11.96 -4.06
N ASP A 126 -9.53 11.13 -3.01
CA ASP A 126 -9.37 11.58 -1.63
C ASP A 126 -8.55 10.57 -0.82
N PRO A 127 -7.22 10.56 -1.00
CA PRO A 127 -6.35 9.60 -0.32
C PRO A 127 -6.19 9.85 1.18
N GLY A 128 -6.63 11.01 1.70
CA GLY A 128 -6.47 11.42 3.09
C GLY A 128 -7.74 11.33 3.95
N ALA A 129 -8.89 10.97 3.38
CA ALA A 129 -10.17 10.83 4.09
C ALA A 129 -10.22 9.67 5.10
#